data_AF-A0A448MIQ1-F1
#
_entry.id   AF-A0A448MIQ1-F1
#
_cell.length_a   1.000
_cell.length_b   1.000
_cell.length_c   1.000
_cell.angle_alpha   90.00
_cell.angle_beta   90.00
_cell.angle_gamma   90.00
#
_symmetry.space_group_name_H-M   'P 1'
#
loop_
_entity.id
_entity.type
_entity.pdbx_description
1 polymer ?
#
loop_
_entity_poly.entity_id
_entity_poly.type
_entity_poly.pdbx_seq_one_letter_code
_entity_poly.pdbx_strand_id
1 'polypeptide(L)'
;MWLKNYSPPPTCICRCESRNEEEALVRWNSIKALEKSKVQNQSILDNVPSAFPALMRAQKLQKHCAKIGFDWREIEPVFAKVEEELQEVKDEFNKNTQNIERIEEELGDLFFATVNLSRHLKCNAEESLRKANTKFEQRFRKVEQKAKEIGKELTALSLIEMDILWDEVKREEKIAS
;
A
#
# COMPACT_ATOMS: atom_id res chain seq x y z
N MET A 1 -54.69 35.42 3.83
CA MET A 1 -55.82 34.92 4.64
C MET A 1 -55.78 33.40 4.52
N TRP A 2 -55.36 32.59 5.50
CA TRP A 2 -55.41 32.74 6.96
C TRP A 2 -54.18 32.10 7.62
N LEU A 3 -53.48 32.89 8.43
CA LEU A 3 -52.68 32.46 9.58
C LEU A 3 -53.62 32.03 10.72
N LYS A 4 -53.14 31.13 11.59
CA LYS A 4 -53.44 30.95 13.05
C LYS A 4 -52.86 29.57 13.43
N ASN A 5 -52.02 29.33 14.44
CA ASN A 5 -51.49 30.04 15.60
C ASN A 5 -50.32 29.19 16.15
N TYR A 6 -49.21 29.77 16.64
CA TYR A 6 -48.77 29.73 18.06
C TYR A 6 -47.34 30.27 18.27
N SER A 7 -47.14 30.98 19.38
CA SER A 7 -45.89 31.63 19.85
C SER A 7 -45.30 30.85 21.07
N PRO A 8 -44.00 31.01 21.43
CA PRO A 8 -43.19 30.01 22.17
C PRO A 8 -43.17 30.20 23.71
N PRO A 9 -42.63 29.22 24.46
CA PRO A 9 -41.60 29.54 25.47
C PRO A 9 -40.60 28.37 25.71
N PRO A 10 -39.72 28.43 26.73
CA PRO A 10 -38.60 29.35 26.92
C PRO A 10 -37.25 28.62 26.81
N THR A 11 -36.17 29.39 26.76
CA THR A 11 -34.77 28.96 26.73
C THR A 11 -34.41 27.94 27.82
N CYS A 12 -33.84 26.80 27.42
CA CYS A 12 -32.87 26.08 28.25
C CYS A 12 -31.53 26.10 27.53
N ILE A 13 -30.61 26.88 28.10
CA ILE A 13 -29.18 26.84 27.81
C ILE A 13 -28.72 25.40 28.07
N CYS A 14 -28.48 24.63 27.02
CA CYS A 14 -27.70 23.40 27.16
C CYS A 14 -26.28 23.73 26.72
N ARG A 15 -25.44 23.92 27.75
CA ARG A 15 -23.98 23.94 27.69
C ARG A 15 -23.45 23.01 26.61
N CYS A 16 -22.59 23.54 25.77
CA CYS A 16 -21.62 22.77 25.01
C CYS A 16 -20.65 22.09 25.99
N GLU A 17 -21.05 20.98 26.60
CA GLU A 17 -20.11 20.08 27.25
C GLU A 17 -19.47 19.20 26.18
N SER A 18 -18.14 19.29 26.13
CA SER A 18 -17.24 18.58 25.25
C SER A 18 -17.63 17.11 25.08
N ARG A 19 -18.05 16.73 23.87
CA ARG A 19 -18.21 15.32 23.50
C ARG A 19 -16.84 14.66 23.58
N ASN A 20 -16.66 13.77 24.56
CA ASN A 20 -15.47 12.94 24.71
C ASN A 20 -15.14 12.24 23.38
N GLU A 21 -13.89 12.32 22.94
CA GLU A 21 -13.40 11.65 21.73
C GLU A 21 -13.66 10.14 21.77
N GLU A 22 -13.61 9.55 22.97
CA GLU A 22 -13.93 8.14 23.21
C GLU A 22 -15.40 7.81 22.89
N GLU A 23 -16.35 8.67 23.26
CA GLU A 23 -17.77 8.48 22.94
C GLU A 23 -18.05 8.67 21.44
N ALA A 24 -17.34 9.60 20.79
CA ALA A 24 -17.41 9.77 19.35
C ALA A 24 -16.86 8.54 18.62
N LEU A 25 -15.75 7.96 19.09
CA LEU A 25 -15.14 6.76 18.54
C LEU A 25 -16.02 5.52 18.74
N VAL A 26 -16.59 5.35 19.93
CA VAL A 26 -17.54 4.27 20.24
C VAL A 26 -18.77 4.39 19.35
N ARG A 27 -19.35 5.59 19.23
CA ARG A 27 -20.53 5.82 18.39
C ARG A 27 -20.24 5.61 16.90
N TRP A 28 -19.08 6.03 16.43
CA TRP A 28 -18.64 5.79 15.04
C TRP A 28 -18.46 4.29 14.76
N ASN A 29 -17.84 3.55 15.68
CA ASN A 29 -17.69 2.11 15.59
C ASN A 29 -19.05 1.38 15.61
N SER A 30 -19.99 1.81 16.45
CA SER A 30 -21.36 1.27 16.51
C SER A 30 -22.12 1.50 15.21
N ILE A 31 -22.03 2.70 14.63
CA ILE A 31 -22.65 3.02 13.34
C ILE A 31 -22.03 2.15 12.22
N LYS A 32 -20.70 1.98 12.21
CA LYS A 32 -20.01 1.10 11.25
C LYS A 32 -20.37 -0.38 11.43
N ALA A 33 -20.61 -0.84 12.65
CA ALA A 33 -21.09 -2.19 12.93
C ALA A 33 -22.53 -2.41 12.46
N LEU A 34 -23.41 -1.42 12.65
CA LEU A 34 -24.79 -1.41 12.15
C LEU A 34 -24.88 -1.31 10.62
N GLU A 35 -23.95 -0.60 9.97
CA GLU A 35 -23.83 -0.61 8.51
C GLU A 35 -23.44 -2.00 7.99
N LYS A 36 -22.52 -2.70 8.66
CA LYS A 36 -22.12 -4.08 8.30
C LYS A 36 -23.25 -5.10 8.47
N SER A 37 -24.13 -4.93 9.46
CA SER A 37 -25.20 -5.92 9.74
C SER A 37 -26.34 -5.88 8.72
N LYS A 38 -26.51 -4.80 7.95
CA LYS A 38 -27.55 -4.68 6.90
C LYS A 38 -27.18 -5.37 5.58
N VAL A 39 -26.01 -5.99 5.53
CA VAL A 39 -25.39 -6.47 4.30
C VAL A 39 -25.08 -7.97 4.43
N GLN A 40 -26.12 -8.79 4.59
CA GLN A 40 -25.95 -10.24 4.79
C GLN A 40 -25.62 -11.02 3.51
N ASN A 41 -25.58 -10.37 2.33
CA ASN A 41 -25.32 -11.00 1.02
C ASN A 41 -24.13 -10.40 0.25
N GLN A 42 -23.27 -9.60 0.87
CA GLN A 42 -22.05 -9.13 0.21
C GLN A 42 -20.87 -10.01 0.63
N SER A 43 -20.06 -10.42 -0.36
CA SER A 43 -18.79 -11.08 -0.14
C SER A 43 -17.94 -10.27 0.83
N ILE A 44 -17.13 -10.95 1.63
CA ILE A 44 -16.22 -10.34 2.61
C ILE A 44 -15.27 -9.31 1.94
N LEU A 45 -15.08 -9.46 0.62
CA LEU A 45 -14.23 -8.62 -0.21
C LEU A 45 -14.96 -7.44 -0.87
N ASP A 46 -16.30 -7.39 -0.85
CA ASP A 46 -17.11 -6.35 -1.53
C ASP A 46 -16.88 -4.95 -0.94
N ASN A 47 -16.32 -4.88 0.27
CA ASN A 47 -15.96 -3.63 0.94
C ASN A 47 -14.56 -3.11 0.55
N VAL A 48 -13.91 -3.69 -0.46
CA VAL A 48 -12.62 -3.20 -0.99
C VAL A 48 -12.82 -2.57 -2.39
N PRO A 49 -13.02 -1.24 -2.47
CA PRO A 49 -13.11 -0.51 -3.72
C PRO A 49 -12.02 -0.88 -4.74
N SER A 50 -12.44 -1.09 -5.99
CA SER A 50 -11.53 -1.30 -7.12
C SER A 50 -10.69 -0.06 -7.48
N ALA A 51 -11.16 1.13 -7.08
CA ALA A 51 -10.47 2.40 -7.30
C ALA A 51 -9.18 2.58 -6.46
N PHE A 52 -8.91 1.68 -5.51
CA PHE A 52 -7.65 1.73 -4.77
C PHE A 52 -6.47 1.33 -5.66
N PRO A 53 -5.28 1.94 -5.45
CA PRO A 53 -4.04 1.45 -6.02
C PRO A 53 -3.82 -0.04 -5.72
N ALA A 54 -3.17 -0.75 -6.64
CA ALA A 54 -3.10 -2.21 -6.64
C ALA A 54 -2.52 -2.79 -5.34
N LEU A 55 -1.40 -2.26 -4.83
CA LEU A 55 -0.78 -2.78 -3.60
C LEU A 55 -1.65 -2.50 -2.37
N MET A 56 -2.23 -1.29 -2.29
CA MET A 56 -3.17 -0.96 -1.22
C MET A 56 -4.41 -1.86 -1.26
N ARG A 57 -4.94 -2.15 -2.44
CA ARG A 57 -6.08 -3.04 -2.65
C ARG A 57 -5.74 -4.46 -2.20
N ALA A 58 -4.63 -5.03 -2.68
CA ALA A 58 -4.14 -6.35 -2.27
C ALA A 58 -3.97 -6.45 -0.75
N GLN A 59 -3.33 -5.46 -0.12
CA GLN A 59 -3.12 -5.45 1.32
C GLN A 59 -4.45 -5.39 2.10
N LYS A 60 -5.45 -4.66 1.58
CA LYS A 60 -6.80 -4.62 2.17
C LYS A 60 -7.52 -5.95 2.00
N LEU A 61 -7.46 -6.59 0.84
CA LEU A 61 -8.06 -7.91 0.61
C LEU A 61 -7.52 -8.93 1.62
N GLN A 62 -6.20 -9.01 1.76
CA GLN A 62 -5.54 -9.91 2.72
C GLN A 62 -5.93 -9.60 4.17
N LYS A 63 -6.04 -8.31 4.55
CA LYS A 63 -6.54 -7.92 5.88
C LYS A 63 -8.00 -8.33 6.12
N HIS A 64 -8.83 -8.43 5.10
CA HIS A 64 -10.20 -8.91 5.24
C HIS A 64 -10.23 -10.43 5.40
N CYS A 65 -9.46 -11.17 4.60
CA CYS A 65 -9.30 -12.61 4.74
C CYS A 65 -8.74 -13.00 6.12
N ALA A 66 -7.76 -12.24 6.63
CA ALA A 66 -7.18 -12.50 7.94
C ALA A 66 -8.20 -12.39 9.10
N LYS A 67 -9.19 -11.50 9.00
CA LYS A 67 -10.23 -11.33 10.04
C LYS A 67 -11.12 -12.56 10.22
N ILE A 68 -11.23 -13.40 9.20
CA ILE A 68 -11.99 -14.66 9.26
C ILE A 68 -11.10 -15.88 9.53
N GLY A 69 -9.82 -15.66 9.87
CA GLY A 69 -8.88 -16.72 10.16
C GLY A 69 -8.14 -17.30 8.96
N PHE A 70 -8.32 -16.73 7.75
CA PHE A 70 -7.52 -17.10 6.59
C PHE A 70 -6.21 -16.30 6.57
N ASP A 71 -5.31 -16.69 7.47
CA ASP A 71 -3.98 -16.09 7.61
C ASP A 71 -2.98 -17.05 8.26
N TRP A 72 -1.70 -16.82 7.99
CA TRP A 72 -0.61 -17.46 8.70
C TRP A 72 -0.44 -16.83 10.09
N ARG A 73 0.02 -17.62 11.06
CA ARG A 73 0.33 -17.14 12.41
C ARG A 73 1.77 -16.67 12.56
N GLU A 74 2.67 -17.38 11.89
CA GLU A 74 4.11 -17.13 11.89
C GLU A 74 4.53 -16.49 10.56
N ILE A 75 5.69 -15.83 10.56
CA ILE A 75 6.18 -15.09 9.39
C ILE A 75 6.98 -15.98 8.43
N GLU A 76 7.57 -17.06 8.92
CA GLU A 76 8.40 -17.99 8.15
C GLU A 76 7.67 -18.60 6.94
N PRO A 77 6.40 -19.07 7.06
CA PRO A 77 5.63 -19.52 5.91
C PRO A 77 5.38 -18.42 4.87
N VAL A 78 5.35 -17.16 5.29
CA VAL A 78 5.13 -16.01 4.40
C VAL A 78 6.38 -15.72 3.57
N PHE A 79 7.57 -15.81 4.18
CA PHE A 79 8.83 -15.75 3.44
C PHE A 79 8.95 -16.91 2.45
N ALA A 80 8.68 -18.14 2.90
CA ALA A 80 8.71 -19.32 2.04
C ALA A 80 7.77 -19.16 0.83
N LYS A 81 6.57 -18.59 1.02
CA LYS A 81 5.64 -18.34 -0.08
C LYS A 81 6.20 -17.33 -1.08
N VAL A 82 6.86 -16.25 -0.64
CA VAL A 82 7.51 -15.30 -1.58
C VAL A 82 8.61 -15.99 -2.41
N GLU A 83 9.37 -16.89 -1.80
CA GLU A 83 10.40 -17.67 -2.51
C GLU A 83 9.80 -18.65 -3.52
N GLU A 84 8.68 -19.29 -3.17
CA GLU A 84 7.89 -20.16 -4.05
C GLU A 84 7.39 -19.41 -5.29
N GLU A 85 6.70 -18.28 -5.13
CA GLU A 85 6.19 -17.49 -6.27
C GLU A 85 7.33 -16.98 -7.18
N LEU A 86 8.48 -16.62 -6.60
CA LEU A 86 9.66 -16.23 -7.37
C LEU A 86 10.20 -17.41 -8.20
N GLN A 87 10.08 -18.63 -7.67
CA GLN A 87 10.48 -19.83 -8.40
C GLN A 87 9.50 -20.13 -9.54
N GLU A 88 8.19 -19.95 -9.34
CA GLU A 88 7.17 -20.14 -10.38
C GLU A 88 7.37 -19.17 -11.56
N VAL A 89 7.69 -17.90 -11.29
CA VAL A 89 8.08 -16.93 -12.33
C VAL A 89 9.30 -17.41 -13.14
N LYS A 90 10.33 -17.93 -12.47
CA LYS A 90 11.53 -18.46 -13.14
C LYS A 90 11.20 -19.69 -13.97
N ASP A 91 10.36 -20.58 -13.45
CA ASP A 91 10.00 -21.82 -14.11
C ASP A 91 9.20 -21.55 -15.39
N GLU A 92 8.26 -20.59 -15.38
CA GLU A 92 7.53 -20.18 -16.58
C GLU A 92 8.45 -19.49 -17.60
N PHE A 93 9.36 -18.62 -17.15
CA PHE A 93 10.32 -17.94 -18.03
C PHE A 93 11.28 -18.89 -18.76
N ASN A 94 11.70 -19.97 -18.09
CA ASN A 94 12.67 -20.94 -18.61
C ASN A 94 12.05 -22.02 -19.52
N LYS A 95 10.74 -21.99 -19.76
CA LYS A 95 10.10 -22.91 -20.71
C LYS A 95 10.55 -22.63 -22.14
N ASN A 96 10.64 -23.69 -22.94
CA ASN A 96 11.07 -23.62 -24.35
C ASN A 96 10.23 -22.65 -25.19
N THR A 97 8.94 -22.51 -24.87
CA THR A 97 8.05 -21.53 -25.48
C THR A 97 7.53 -20.63 -24.37
N GLN A 98 7.95 -19.37 -24.40
CA GLN A 98 7.51 -18.38 -23.41
C GLN A 98 6.05 -18.01 -23.66
N ASN A 99 5.22 -18.15 -22.62
CA ASN A 99 3.86 -17.65 -22.59
C ASN A 99 3.80 -16.41 -21.68
N ILE A 100 3.70 -15.23 -22.29
CA ILE A 100 3.69 -13.96 -21.56
C ILE A 100 2.52 -13.86 -20.59
N GLU A 101 1.32 -14.33 -20.96
CA GLU A 101 0.15 -14.25 -20.09
C GLU A 101 0.36 -15.04 -18.79
N ARG A 102 1.02 -16.21 -18.89
CA ARG A 102 1.37 -17.01 -17.70
C ARG A 102 2.44 -16.34 -16.87
N ILE A 103 3.47 -15.76 -17.50
CA ILE A 103 4.50 -15.02 -16.75
C ILE A 103 3.88 -13.84 -16.00
N GLU A 104 2.91 -13.14 -16.61
CA GLU A 104 2.18 -12.06 -15.96
C GLU A 104 1.31 -12.55 -14.78
N GLU A 105 0.71 -13.73 -14.88
CA GLU A 105 -0.01 -14.38 -13.78
C GLU A 105 0.92 -14.65 -12.59
N GLU A 106 2.05 -15.33 -12.80
CA GLU A 106 3.04 -15.63 -11.74
C GLU A 106 3.65 -14.35 -11.14
N LEU A 107 3.89 -13.31 -11.96
CA LEU A 107 4.32 -12.00 -11.46
C LEU A 107 3.27 -11.35 -10.56
N GLY A 108 1.99 -11.51 -10.91
CA GLY A 108 0.86 -11.06 -10.10
C GLY A 108 0.85 -11.72 -8.72
N ASP A 109 1.04 -13.03 -8.67
CA ASP A 109 1.06 -13.80 -7.42
C ASP A 109 2.31 -13.47 -6.58
N LEU A 110 3.48 -13.28 -7.20
CA LEU A 110 4.66 -12.75 -6.53
C LEU A 110 4.43 -11.37 -5.90
N PHE A 111 3.79 -10.45 -6.62
CA PHE A 111 3.41 -9.15 -6.05
C PHE A 111 2.40 -9.31 -4.90
N PHE A 112 1.44 -10.22 -5.03
CA PHE A 112 0.49 -10.49 -3.96
C PHE A 112 1.16 -11.06 -2.70
N ALA A 113 2.09 -12.01 -2.86
CA ALA A 113 2.87 -12.60 -1.77
C ALA A 113 3.78 -11.56 -1.08
N THR A 114 4.45 -10.68 -1.83
CA THR A 114 5.28 -9.61 -1.24
C THR A 114 4.46 -8.54 -0.50
N VAL A 115 3.23 -8.26 -0.95
CA VAL A 115 2.27 -7.44 -0.19
C VAL A 115 1.85 -8.14 1.10
N ASN A 116 1.67 -9.46 1.06
CA ASN A 116 1.36 -10.27 2.25
C ASN A 116 2.50 -10.24 3.27
N LEU A 117 3.73 -10.38 2.80
CA LEU A 117 4.93 -10.20 3.63
C LEU A 117 4.97 -8.80 4.26
N SER A 118 4.73 -7.75 3.47
CA SER A 118 4.68 -6.38 3.98
C SER A 118 3.64 -6.22 5.09
N ARG A 119 2.45 -6.84 4.93
CA ARG A 119 1.39 -6.82 5.93
C ARG A 119 1.79 -7.53 7.22
N HIS A 120 2.43 -8.70 7.13
CA HIS A 120 2.94 -9.47 8.27
C HIS A 120 4.04 -8.71 9.03
N LEU A 121 4.91 -8.01 8.31
CA LEU A 121 5.91 -7.09 8.87
C LEU A 121 5.32 -5.78 9.40
N LYS A 122 3.98 -5.62 9.36
CA LYS A 122 3.25 -4.40 9.78
C LYS A 122 3.64 -3.15 8.97
N CYS A 123 4.19 -3.32 7.79
CA CYS A 123 4.52 -2.28 6.84
C CYS A 123 3.31 -1.96 5.92
N ASN A 124 3.27 -0.74 5.39
CA ASN A 124 2.34 -0.37 4.33
C ASN A 124 3.04 -0.59 2.98
N ALA A 125 2.52 -1.51 2.15
CA ALA A 125 3.17 -1.91 0.90
C ALA A 125 3.25 -0.75 -0.10
N GLU A 126 2.14 -0.02 -0.29
CA GLU A 126 2.05 1.15 -1.16
C GLU A 126 3.06 2.23 -0.75
N GLU A 127 3.09 2.56 0.54
CA GLU A 127 3.99 3.58 1.07
C GLU A 127 5.47 3.15 0.99
N SER A 128 5.74 1.86 1.16
CA SER A 128 7.10 1.32 1.06
C SER A 128 7.63 1.45 -0.37
N LEU A 129 6.81 1.12 -1.37
CA LEU A 129 7.17 1.32 -2.77
C LEU A 129 7.30 2.81 -3.11
N ARG A 130 6.38 3.66 -2.63
CA ARG A 130 6.46 5.12 -2.84
C ARG A 130 7.80 5.69 -2.33
N LYS A 131 8.22 5.30 -1.11
CA LYS A 131 9.52 5.70 -0.55
C LYS A 131 10.69 5.17 -1.37
N ALA A 132 10.61 3.94 -1.87
CA ALA A 132 11.65 3.37 -2.72
C ALA A 132 11.79 4.14 -4.04
N ASN A 133 10.66 4.50 -4.67
CA ASN A 133 10.63 5.30 -5.89
C ASN A 133 11.22 6.70 -5.67
N THR A 134 10.80 7.42 -4.62
CA THR A 134 11.37 8.73 -4.29
C THR A 134 12.88 8.66 -4.05
N LYS A 135 13.35 7.63 -3.34
CA LYS A 135 14.79 7.40 -3.12
C LYS A 135 15.53 7.14 -4.43
N PHE A 136 14.96 6.34 -5.33
CA PHE A 136 15.53 6.09 -6.65
C PHE A 136 15.63 7.38 -7.48
N GLU A 137 14.55 8.17 -7.55
CA GLU A 137 14.52 9.44 -8.27
C GLU A 137 15.56 10.44 -7.74
N GLN A 138 15.67 10.58 -6.42
CA GLN A 138 16.65 11.46 -5.79
C GLN A 138 18.08 11.05 -6.14
N ARG A 139 18.37 9.74 -6.09
CA ARG A 139 19.69 9.21 -6.43
C ARG A 139 20.00 9.40 -7.90
N PHE A 140 19.05 9.08 -8.77
CA PHE A 140 19.23 9.22 -10.21
C PHE A 140 19.54 10.67 -10.57
N ARG A 141 18.78 11.64 -10.04
CA ARG A 141 19.04 13.09 -10.22
C ARG A 141 20.46 13.50 -9.83
N LYS A 142 20.99 12.98 -8.73
CA LYS A 142 22.38 13.22 -8.32
C LYS A 142 23.39 12.59 -9.28
N VAL A 143 23.10 11.38 -9.79
CA VAL A 143 23.92 10.76 -10.84
C VAL A 143 23.93 11.61 -12.11
N GLU A 144 22.78 12.18 -12.54
CA GLU A 144 22.74 13.11 -13.68
C GLU A 144 23.60 14.35 -13.41
N GLN A 145 23.54 14.90 -12.19
CA GLN A 145 24.34 16.06 -11.81
C GLN A 145 25.84 15.74 -11.85
N LYS A 146 26.28 14.62 -11.27
CA LYS A 146 27.69 14.22 -11.29
C LYS A 146 28.19 13.94 -12.71
N ALA A 147 27.36 13.34 -13.57
CA ALA A 147 27.70 13.15 -14.98
C ALA A 147 27.97 14.51 -15.67
N LYS A 148 27.12 15.52 -15.40
CA LYS A 148 27.32 16.88 -15.91
C LYS A 148 28.58 17.55 -15.36
N GLU A 149 28.91 17.33 -14.09
CA GLU A 149 30.13 17.87 -13.46
C GLU A 149 31.41 17.33 -14.12
N ILE A 150 31.39 16.08 -14.60
CA ILE A 150 32.50 15.49 -15.39
C ILE A 150 32.38 15.78 -16.90
N GLY A 151 31.47 16.66 -17.30
CA GLY A 151 31.28 17.09 -18.70
C GLY A 151 30.72 16.00 -19.62
N LYS A 152 30.04 14.99 -19.08
CA LYS A 152 29.43 13.89 -19.85
C LYS A 152 27.92 13.93 -19.76
N GLU A 153 27.27 13.62 -20.88
CA GLU A 153 25.84 13.31 -20.90
C GLU A 153 25.61 11.86 -20.42
N LEU A 154 24.49 11.60 -19.74
CA LEU A 154 24.18 10.25 -19.25
C LEU A 154 24.14 9.22 -20.36
N THR A 155 23.54 9.55 -21.51
CA THR A 155 23.43 8.64 -22.66
C THR A 155 24.77 8.24 -23.26
N ALA A 156 25.85 8.98 -22.93
CA ALA A 156 27.21 8.67 -23.35
C ALA A 156 27.98 7.81 -22.33
N LEU A 157 27.43 7.58 -21.13
CA LEU A 157 28.03 6.72 -20.12
C LEU A 157 27.69 5.25 -20.38
N SER A 158 28.67 4.40 -20.16
CA SER A 158 28.44 2.96 -20.01
C SER A 158 27.70 2.66 -18.70
N LEU A 159 27.04 1.50 -18.63
CA LEU A 159 26.41 1.03 -17.38
C LEU A 159 27.40 0.99 -16.22
N ILE A 160 28.65 0.59 -16.48
CA ILE A 160 29.71 0.55 -15.47
C ILE A 160 30.01 1.96 -14.93
N GLU A 161 30.10 2.97 -15.80
CA GLU A 161 30.32 4.35 -15.37
C GLU A 161 29.12 4.90 -14.59
N MET A 162 27.89 4.59 -15.02
CA MET A 162 26.68 4.95 -14.27
C MET A 162 26.64 4.30 -12.89
N ASP A 163 27.03 3.03 -12.77
CA ASP A 163 27.09 2.30 -11.51
C ASP A 163 28.12 2.90 -10.55
N ILE A 164 29.28 3.34 -11.05
CA ILE A 164 30.29 4.04 -10.25
C ILE A 164 29.71 5.33 -9.65
N LEU A 165 29.05 6.15 -10.48
CA LEU A 165 28.41 7.39 -10.01
C LEU A 165 27.28 7.08 -9.01
N TRP A 166 26.50 6.04 -9.26
CA TRP A 166 25.43 5.60 -8.38
C TRP A 166 25.95 5.18 -7.00
N ASP A 167 27.05 4.43 -6.94
CA ASP A 167 27.67 4.02 -5.69
C ASP A 167 28.36 5.19 -4.96
N GLU A 168 28.88 6.18 -5.68
CA GLU A 168 29.33 7.44 -5.09
C GLU A 168 28.20 8.19 -4.40
N VAL A 169 27.06 8.39 -5.08
CA VAL A 169 25.86 9.02 -4.52
C VAL A 169 25.37 8.28 -3.26
N LYS A 170 25.36 6.95 -3.28
CA LYS A 170 24.98 6.14 -2.11
C LYS A 170 25.93 6.32 -0.93
N ARG A 171 27.23 6.51 -1.18
CA ARG A 171 28.23 6.76 -0.12
C ARG A 171 28.02 8.13 0.52
N GLU A 172 27.79 9.16 -0.28
CA GLU A 172 27.55 10.52 0.21
C GLU A 172 26.28 10.60 1.08
N GLU A 173 25.20 9.92 0.69
CA GLU A 173 23.97 9.85 1.49
C GLU A 173 24.18 9.21 2.87
N LYS A 174 25.03 8.19 2.95
CA LYS A 174 25.34 7.52 4.22
C LYS A 174 26.18 8.38 5.17
N ILE A 175 27.00 9.29 4.62
CA ILE A 175 27.82 10.21 5.40
C ILE A 175 26.98 11.38 5.92
N ALA A 176 25.97 11.81 5.15
CA ALA A 176 25.09 12.92 5.49
C ALA A 176 23.94 12.55 6.44
N SER A 177 23.70 11.27 6.69
CA SER A 177 22.64 10.74 7.58
C SER A 177 23.17 10.36 8.94
#